data_AF-A0A5N5K986-F1
#
_entry.id   AF-A0A5N5K986-F1
#
_cell.length_a   1.000
_cell.length_b   1.000
_cell.length_c   1.000
_cell.angle_alpha   90.00
_cell.angle_beta   90.00
_cell.angle_gamma   90.00
#
_symmetry.space_group_name_H-M   'P 1'
#
loop_
_entity.id
_entity.type
_entity.pdbx_description
1 polymer ?
#
loop_
_entity_poly.entity_id
_entity_poly.type
_entity_poly.pdbx_seq_one_letter_code
_entity_poly.pdbx_strand_id
1 'polypeptide(L)'
;MTLLVCKKKGSKIEKKTKWWKLKKEECCEDLRQKLRQALGGQVVLPDDWETTAEVIRVTGRKVLGVSSGRRKQDKETWWWNEGVQDSIQRKTLAKKKWDMDRTEENRQEYKELQRRVKREVSKAKQEAYDELYTRGPANLDHLIKVGGLVVLEMWPITTMSS
;
A
#
# COMPACT_ATOMS: atom_id res chain seq x y z
N MET A 1 -1.96 -23.32 -18.85
CA MET A 1 -1.05 -22.43 -18.11
C MET A 1 -1.84 -21.63 -17.08
N THR A 2 -2.10 -22.21 -15.91
CA THR A 2 -2.83 -21.55 -14.80
C THR A 2 -1.88 -20.64 -14.04
N LEU A 3 -2.08 -19.32 -14.15
CA LEU A 3 -1.30 -18.34 -13.39
C LEU A 3 -1.68 -18.42 -11.92
N LEU A 4 -0.82 -19.04 -11.11
CA LEU A 4 -0.88 -18.94 -9.66
C LEU A 4 -0.50 -17.52 -9.25
N VAL A 5 -1.51 -16.69 -8.99
CA VAL A 5 -1.32 -15.40 -8.32
C VAL A 5 -0.79 -15.67 -6.92
N CYS A 6 0.52 -15.53 -6.73
CA CYS A 6 1.15 -15.63 -5.43
C CYS A 6 0.71 -14.44 -4.58
N LYS A 7 -0.35 -14.64 -3.77
CA LYS A 7 -0.78 -13.66 -2.77
C LYS A 7 0.35 -13.52 -1.76
N LYS A 8 1.11 -12.42 -1.82
CA LYS A 8 2.05 -12.03 -0.77
C LYS A 8 1.29 -12.06 0.57
N LYS A 9 1.66 -12.99 1.45
CA LYS A 9 1.14 -13.04 2.83
C LYS A 9 1.64 -11.79 3.52
N GLY A 10 0.76 -10.82 3.74
CA GLY A 10 1.08 -9.69 4.60
C GLY A 10 1.54 -10.23 5.95
N SER A 11 2.63 -9.67 6.48
CA SER A 11 3.09 -10.01 7.83
C SER A 11 1.91 -9.95 8.80
N LYS A 12 1.85 -10.91 9.72
CA LYS A 12 0.78 -10.99 10.74
C LYS A 12 0.99 -9.82 11.71
N ILE A 13 0.52 -8.64 11.32
CA ILE A 13 0.61 -7.44 12.16
C ILE A 13 -0.29 -7.64 13.37
N GLU A 14 0.25 -7.39 14.56
CA GLU A 14 -0.45 -7.51 15.83
C GLU A 14 -1.75 -6.70 15.82
N LYS A 15 -2.84 -7.33 16.25
CA LYS A 15 -4.15 -6.70 16.36
C LYS A 15 -4.12 -5.69 17.51
N LYS A 16 -4.10 -4.40 17.20
CA LYS A 16 -4.13 -3.32 18.21
C LYS A 16 -5.56 -2.96 18.61
N THR A 17 -5.80 -2.76 19.90
CA THR A 17 -7.05 -2.19 20.45
C THR A 17 -7.21 -0.75 19.98
N LYS A 18 -8.44 -0.36 19.62
CA LYS A 18 -8.75 0.98 19.10
C LYS A 18 -8.90 2.02 20.22
N TRP A 19 -7.83 2.28 20.98
CA TRP A 19 -7.85 3.20 22.13
C TRP A 19 -8.30 4.62 21.76
N TRP A 20 -8.05 5.07 20.52
CA TRP A 20 -8.51 6.39 20.04
C TRP A 20 -10.03 6.59 20.08
N LYS A 21 -10.82 5.52 20.17
CA LYS A 21 -12.28 5.61 20.34
C LYS A 21 -12.71 6.15 21.72
N LEU A 22 -11.80 6.18 22.69
CA LEU A 22 -12.05 6.77 24.01
C LEU A 22 -12.29 8.28 23.98
N LYS A 23 -11.95 8.95 22.86
CA LYS A 23 -12.33 10.36 22.66
C LYS A 23 -13.84 10.57 22.60
N LYS A 24 -14.62 9.50 22.36
CA LYS A 24 -16.07 9.53 22.43
C LYS A 24 -16.50 9.22 23.86
N GLU A 25 -17.27 10.12 24.45
CA GLU A 25 -17.73 10.03 25.83
C GLU A 25 -18.55 8.76 26.09
N GLU A 26 -19.45 8.40 25.16
CA GLU A 26 -20.24 7.16 25.20
C GLU A 26 -19.37 5.89 25.29
N CYS A 27 -18.31 5.79 24.48
CA CYS A 27 -17.41 4.63 24.48
C CYS A 27 -16.54 4.58 25.75
N CYS A 28 -16.29 5.72 26.38
CA CYS A 28 -15.56 5.82 27.63
C CYS A 28 -16.42 5.32 28.80
N GLU A 29 -17.67 5.78 28.88
CA GLU A 29 -18.61 5.37 29.93
C GLU A 29 -18.99 3.89 29.83
N ASP A 30 -19.23 3.38 28.61
CA ASP A 30 -19.44 1.94 28.39
C ASP A 30 -18.26 1.08 28.86
N LEU A 31 -17.03 1.57 28.64
CA LEU A 31 -15.83 0.88 29.09
C LEU A 31 -15.74 0.92 30.62
N ARG A 32 -15.99 2.08 31.24
CA ARG A 32 -16.00 2.24 32.70
C ARG A 32 -17.05 1.34 33.36
N GLN A 33 -18.26 1.29 32.84
CA GLN A 33 -19.33 0.44 33.36
C GLN A 33 -18.94 -1.04 33.29
N LYS A 34 -18.40 -1.50 32.15
CA LYS A 34 -17.96 -2.88 31.98
C LYS A 34 -16.75 -3.24 32.83
N LEU A 35 -15.84 -2.29 33.07
CA LEU A 35 -14.73 -2.48 34.00
C LEU A 35 -15.22 -2.59 35.45
N ARG A 36 -16.18 -1.75 35.86
CA ARG A 36 -16.81 -1.85 37.18
C ARG A 36 -17.50 -3.20 37.38
N GLN A 37 -18.17 -3.72 36.36
CA GLN A 37 -18.77 -5.06 36.39
C GLN A 37 -17.71 -6.17 36.44
N ALA A 38 -16.65 -6.08 35.64
CA ALA A 38 -15.61 -7.10 35.55
C ALA A 38 -14.73 -7.16 36.81
N LEU A 39 -14.51 -6.03 37.47
CA LEU A 39 -13.75 -5.92 38.72
C LEU A 39 -14.65 -6.03 39.97
N GLY A 40 -15.92 -6.42 39.79
CA GLY A 40 -16.84 -6.72 40.89
C GLY A 40 -17.17 -5.51 41.78
N GLY A 41 -17.04 -4.27 41.29
CA GLY A 41 -17.32 -3.07 42.06
C GLY A 41 -16.37 -2.81 43.24
N GLN A 42 -15.22 -3.50 43.31
CA GLN A 42 -14.22 -3.19 44.33
C GLN A 42 -13.67 -1.78 44.13
N VAL A 43 -13.71 -0.98 45.20
CA VAL A 43 -13.13 0.38 45.25
C VAL A 43 -11.60 0.32 45.26
N VAL A 44 -11.02 -0.81 45.67
CA VAL A 44 -9.59 -1.07 45.76
C VAL A 44 -9.20 -2.06 44.68
N LEU A 45 -8.29 -1.68 43.80
CA LEU A 45 -7.73 -2.60 42.80
C LEU A 45 -6.94 -3.71 43.53
N PRO A 46 -6.98 -4.96 43.04
CA PRO A 46 -6.05 -6.00 43.48
C PRO A 46 -4.60 -5.53 43.35
N ASP A 47 -3.75 -5.91 44.31
CA ASP A 47 -2.30 -5.60 44.30
C ASP A 47 -1.61 -6.20 43.05
N ASP A 48 -2.25 -7.21 42.44
CA ASP A 48 -1.86 -7.85 41.19
C ASP A 48 -2.16 -6.95 39.98
N TRP A 49 -1.21 -6.06 39.70
CA TRP A 49 -1.26 -5.16 38.55
C TRP A 49 -1.36 -5.89 37.20
N GLU A 50 -0.73 -7.07 37.08
CA GLU A 50 -0.76 -7.87 35.85
C GLU A 50 -2.18 -8.35 35.52
N THR A 51 -2.86 -8.91 36.51
CA THR A 51 -4.25 -9.37 36.42
C THR A 51 -5.18 -8.22 36.07
N THR A 52 -5.01 -7.08 36.74
CA THR A 52 -5.84 -5.90 36.48
C THR A 52 -5.61 -5.33 35.08
N ALA A 53 -4.35 -5.26 34.64
CA ALA A 53 -4.00 -4.82 33.30
C ALA A 53 -4.56 -5.79 32.23
N GLU A 54 -4.59 -7.10 32.49
CA GLU A 54 -5.19 -8.07 31.59
C GLU A 54 -6.70 -7.87 31.47
N VAL A 55 -7.41 -7.70 32.60
CA VAL A 55 -8.86 -7.40 32.62
C VAL A 55 -9.16 -6.13 31.82
N ILE A 56 -8.34 -5.08 31.97
CA ILE A 56 -8.48 -3.84 31.19
C ILE A 56 -8.25 -4.08 29.70
N ARG A 57 -7.22 -4.84 29.33
CA ARG A 57 -6.92 -5.16 27.92
C ARG A 57 -8.03 -6.01 27.29
N VAL A 58 -8.55 -7.00 28.00
CA VAL A 58 -9.65 -7.87 27.54
C VAL A 58 -10.94 -7.07 27.37
N THR A 59 -11.31 -6.29 28.38
CA THR A 59 -12.51 -5.45 28.35
C THR A 59 -12.40 -4.38 27.25
N GLY A 60 -11.25 -3.72 27.15
CA GLY A 60 -10.96 -2.76 26.08
C GLY A 60 -11.08 -3.37 24.68
N ARG A 61 -10.59 -4.61 24.47
CA ARG A 61 -10.77 -5.34 23.20
C ARG A 61 -12.24 -5.65 22.91
N LYS A 62 -13.03 -6.00 23.94
CA LYS A 62 -14.46 -6.32 23.80
C LYS A 62 -15.31 -5.10 23.48
N VAL A 63 -15.02 -3.95 24.11
CA VAL A 63 -15.81 -2.70 23.95
C VAL A 63 -15.36 -1.89 22.74
N LEU A 64 -14.06 -1.58 22.63
CA LEU A 64 -13.55 -0.70 21.58
C LEU A 64 -13.34 -1.43 20.26
N GLY A 65 -13.20 -2.76 20.34
CA GLY A 65 -12.88 -3.64 19.24
C GLY A 65 -11.39 -3.60 18.89
N VAL A 66 -10.95 -4.63 18.16
CA VAL A 66 -9.61 -4.71 17.60
C VAL A 66 -9.56 -4.16 16.18
N SER A 67 -8.45 -3.53 15.82
CA SER A 67 -8.18 -3.18 14.43
C SER A 67 -7.72 -4.43 13.66
N SER A 68 -8.12 -4.55 12.40
CA SER A 68 -7.69 -5.65 11.51
C SER A 68 -6.19 -5.56 11.15
N GLY A 69 -5.46 -4.56 11.62
CA GLY A 69 -4.02 -4.40 11.36
C GLY A 69 -3.65 -4.07 9.91
N ARG A 70 -4.61 -4.05 8.97
CA ARG A 70 -4.36 -3.64 7.59
C ARG A 70 -4.06 -2.15 7.56
N ARG A 71 -2.79 -1.79 7.45
CA ARG A 71 -2.41 -0.46 6.97
C ARG A 71 -2.97 -0.33 5.55
N LYS A 72 -3.68 0.76 5.31
CA LYS A 72 -4.03 1.16 3.94
C LYS A 72 -2.68 1.41 3.28
N GLN A 73 -2.29 0.57 2.33
CA GLN A 73 -1.07 0.82 1.57
C GLN A 73 -1.23 2.20 0.95
N ASP A 74 -0.31 3.12 1.26
CA ASP A 74 -0.35 4.45 0.69
C ASP A 74 -0.32 4.28 -0.82
N LYS A 75 -1.39 4.72 -1.46
CA LYS A 75 -1.50 4.66 -2.91
C LYS A 75 -0.47 5.67 -3.41
N GLU A 76 0.55 5.20 -4.12
CA GLU A 76 1.46 6.07 -4.86
C GLU A 76 0.61 6.96 -5.77
N THR A 77 0.45 8.22 -5.38
CA THR A 77 -0.45 9.19 -6.03
C THR A 77 0.36 10.22 -6.84
N TRP A 78 1.69 10.18 -6.75
CA TRP A 78 2.57 11.18 -7.37
C TRP A 78 2.59 11.14 -8.92
N TRP A 79 2.12 10.05 -9.54
CA TRP A 79 1.97 9.89 -11.00
C TRP A 79 0.51 10.05 -11.48
N TRP A 80 -0.41 10.52 -10.62
CA TRP A 80 -1.80 10.74 -11.01
C TRP A 80 -1.95 12.00 -11.88
N ASN A 81 -2.23 11.79 -13.16
CA ASN A 81 -2.55 12.85 -14.12
C ASN A 81 -4.07 13.08 -14.23
N GLU A 82 -4.47 14.29 -14.65
CA GLU A 82 -5.89 14.65 -14.88
C GLU A 82 -6.60 13.68 -15.84
N GLY A 83 -5.90 13.24 -16.90
CA GLY A 83 -6.43 12.24 -17.84
C GLY A 83 -6.71 10.88 -17.19
N VAL A 84 -5.90 10.47 -16.21
CA VAL A 84 -6.16 9.25 -15.43
C VAL A 84 -7.40 9.44 -14.55
N GLN A 85 -7.54 10.60 -13.92
CA GLN A 85 -8.69 10.91 -13.07
C GLN A 85 -9.99 10.94 -13.88
N ASP A 86 -10.01 11.63 -15.02
CA ASP A 86 -11.15 11.68 -15.93
C ASP A 86 -11.56 10.31 -16.44
N SER A 87 -10.59 9.47 -16.81
CA SER A 87 -10.86 8.11 -17.26
C SER A 87 -11.50 7.26 -16.14
N ILE A 88 -11.04 7.41 -14.89
CA ILE A 88 -11.59 6.72 -13.71
C ILE A 88 -13.00 7.23 -13.39
N GLN A 89 -13.26 8.52 -13.52
CA GLN A 89 -14.58 9.10 -13.34
C GLN A 89 -15.57 8.55 -14.37
N ARG A 90 -15.20 8.55 -15.66
CA ARG A 90 -16.03 7.98 -16.75
C ARG A 90 -16.35 6.50 -16.51
N LYS A 91 -15.35 5.71 -16.10
CA LYS A 91 -15.57 4.31 -15.72
C LYS A 91 -16.53 4.17 -14.53
N THR A 92 -16.44 5.08 -13.55
CA THR A 92 -17.31 5.05 -12.37
C THR A 92 -18.76 5.37 -12.73
N LEU A 93 -18.99 6.33 -13.64
CA LEU A 93 -20.32 6.64 -14.18
C LEU A 93 -20.90 5.45 -14.95
N ALA A 94 -20.11 4.81 -15.82
CA ALA A 94 -20.55 3.61 -16.53
C ALA A 94 -20.89 2.46 -15.58
N LYS A 95 -20.12 2.31 -14.48
CA LYS A 95 -20.45 1.32 -13.46
C LYS A 95 -21.79 1.63 -12.77
N LYS A 96 -22.06 2.88 -12.42
CA LYS A 96 -23.35 3.29 -11.84
C LYS A 96 -24.50 2.98 -12.79
N LYS A 97 -24.36 3.27 -14.09
CA LYS A 97 -25.36 2.91 -15.11
C LYS A 97 -25.60 1.40 -15.18
N TRP A 98 -24.52 0.61 -15.19
CA TRP A 98 -24.65 -0.86 -15.16
C TRP A 98 -25.30 -1.38 -13.87
N ASP A 99 -24.97 -0.80 -12.72
CA ASP A 99 -25.57 -1.19 -11.44
C ASP A 99 -27.08 -0.89 -11.40
N MET A 100 -27.56 0.12 -12.14
CA MET A 100 -28.99 0.46 -12.27
C MET A 100 -29.71 -0.44 -13.29
N ASP A 101 -29.23 -0.51 -14.52
CA ASP A 101 -29.98 -1.12 -15.63
C ASP A 101 -29.72 -2.64 -15.75
N ARG A 102 -28.58 -3.12 -15.25
CA ARG A 102 -28.11 -4.52 -15.30
C ARG A 102 -28.11 -5.18 -16.69
N THR A 103 -28.16 -4.38 -17.76
CA THR A 103 -28.11 -4.83 -19.16
C THR A 103 -26.70 -5.23 -19.60
N GLU A 104 -26.58 -6.11 -20.60
CA GLU A 104 -25.29 -6.61 -21.09
C GLU A 104 -24.54 -5.57 -21.93
N GLU A 105 -25.23 -4.64 -22.61
CA GLU A 105 -24.56 -3.53 -23.32
C GLU A 105 -23.78 -2.64 -22.34
N ASN A 106 -24.43 -2.21 -21.26
CA ASN A 106 -23.81 -1.41 -20.20
C ASN A 106 -22.64 -2.14 -19.54
N ARG A 107 -22.72 -3.47 -19.42
CA ARG A 107 -21.63 -4.31 -18.91
C ARG A 107 -20.43 -4.30 -19.86
N GLN A 108 -20.67 -4.35 -21.17
CA GLN A 108 -19.61 -4.32 -22.17
C GLN A 108 -18.95 -2.94 -22.23
N GLU A 109 -19.73 -1.86 -22.21
CA GLU A 109 -19.22 -0.49 -22.13
C GLU A 109 -18.33 -0.27 -20.89
N TYR A 110 -18.76 -0.78 -19.73
CA TYR A 110 -17.96 -0.74 -18.51
C TYR A 110 -16.62 -1.50 -18.67
N LYS A 111 -16.62 -2.68 -19.30
CA LYS A 111 -15.38 -3.45 -19.56
C LYS A 111 -14.44 -2.69 -20.48
N GLU A 112 -14.94 -2.04 -21.52
CA GLU A 112 -14.14 -1.25 -22.44
C GLU A 112 -13.52 -0.03 -21.76
N LEU A 113 -14.30 0.72 -20.99
CA LEU A 113 -13.81 1.84 -20.19
C LEU A 113 -12.79 1.36 -19.16
N GLN A 114 -13.00 0.20 -18.54
CA GLN A 114 -12.01 -0.39 -17.64
C GLN A 114 -10.69 -0.72 -18.35
N ARG A 115 -10.72 -1.22 -19.60
CA ARG A 115 -9.52 -1.46 -20.41
C ARG A 115 -8.83 -0.15 -20.81
N ARG A 116 -9.58 0.90 -21.12
CA ARG A 116 -9.04 2.24 -21.42
C ARG A 116 -8.34 2.83 -20.19
N VAL A 117 -8.98 2.81 -19.02
CA VAL A 117 -8.37 3.26 -17.75
C VAL A 117 -7.08 2.52 -17.45
N LYS A 118 -7.04 1.19 -17.64
CA LYS A 118 -5.81 0.41 -17.42
C LYS A 118 -4.66 0.85 -18.33
N ARG A 119 -4.96 1.18 -19.61
CA ARG A 119 -3.96 1.67 -20.56
C ARG A 119 -3.45 3.06 -20.16
N GLU A 120 -4.35 3.98 -19.83
CA GLU A 120 -3.99 5.33 -19.38
C GLU A 120 -3.16 5.31 -18.10
N VAL A 121 -3.56 4.50 -17.11
CA VAL A 121 -2.78 4.32 -15.87
C VAL A 121 -1.39 3.75 -16.16
N SER A 122 -1.27 2.80 -17.09
CA SER A 122 0.03 2.24 -17.47
C SER A 122 0.90 3.29 -18.17
N LYS A 123 0.32 4.09 -19.07
CA LYS A 123 1.00 5.15 -19.80
C LYS A 123 1.51 6.25 -18.87
N ALA A 124 0.63 6.78 -18.01
CA ALA A 124 0.99 7.81 -17.04
C ALA A 124 2.08 7.35 -16.07
N LYS A 125 2.02 6.08 -15.63
CA LYS A 125 3.11 5.50 -14.83
C LYS A 125 4.42 5.47 -15.59
N GLN A 126 4.39 4.98 -16.84
CA GLN A 126 5.58 4.88 -17.66
C GLN A 126 6.19 6.25 -17.92
N GLU A 127 5.38 7.24 -18.32
CA GLU A 127 5.81 8.63 -18.51
C GLU A 127 6.43 9.22 -17.23
N ALA A 128 5.81 9.02 -16.08
CA ALA A 128 6.34 9.49 -14.80
C ALA A 128 7.69 8.82 -14.43
N TYR A 129 7.88 7.54 -14.75
CA TYR A 129 9.17 6.88 -14.57
C TYR A 129 10.21 7.36 -15.59
N ASP A 130 9.82 7.51 -16.87
CA ASP A 130 10.70 7.98 -17.94
C ASP A 130 11.19 9.42 -17.65
N GLU A 131 10.33 10.30 -17.12
CA GLU A 131 10.71 11.64 -16.67
C GLU A 131 11.75 11.61 -15.54
N LEU A 132 11.57 10.73 -14.55
CA LEU A 132 12.55 10.55 -13.47
C LEU A 132 13.90 10.06 -13.99
N TYR A 133 13.93 9.16 -14.95
CA TYR A 133 15.18 8.67 -15.57
C TYR A 133 15.83 9.72 -16.48
N THR A 134 15.02 10.51 -17.19
CA THR A 134 15.51 11.58 -18.09
C THR A 134 16.08 12.77 -17.31
N ARG A 135 15.56 13.05 -16.10
CA ARG A 135 16.02 14.11 -15.22
C ARG A 135 17.23 13.73 -14.35
N GLY A 136 17.58 12.44 -14.28
CA GLY A 136 18.90 12.01 -13.81
C GLY A 136 19.99 12.56 -14.73
N PRO A 137 21.22 12.83 -14.24
CA PRO A 137 22.25 13.46 -15.06
C PRO A 137 22.44 12.65 -16.35
N ALA A 138 22.12 13.29 -17.47
CA ALA A 138 22.38 12.81 -18.82
C ALA A 138 23.90 12.64 -18.99
N ASN A 139 24.44 11.53 -18.50
CA ASN A 139 25.86 11.22 -18.60
C ASN A 139 26.16 9.72 -18.54
N LEU A 140 25.21 8.85 -18.91
CA LEU A 140 25.54 7.45 -19.23
C LEU A 140 25.63 7.17 -20.73
N ASP A 141 25.09 8.05 -21.59
CA ASP A 141 25.22 7.91 -23.05
C ASP A 141 26.54 8.50 -23.59
N HIS A 142 27.20 9.38 -22.81
CA HIS A 142 28.53 9.88 -23.12
C HIS A 142 29.64 8.91 -22.70
N LEU A 143 29.40 8.03 -21.71
CA LEU A 143 30.40 7.05 -21.24
C LEU A 143 30.51 5.80 -22.11
N ILE A 144 29.54 5.52 -23.00
CA ILE A 144 29.64 4.39 -23.94
C ILE A 144 30.36 4.80 -25.24
N LYS A 145 30.32 6.09 -25.62
CA LYS A 145 31.00 6.61 -26.84
C LYS A 145 32.46 7.04 -26.63
N VAL A 146 32.90 7.27 -25.40
CA VAL A 146 34.32 7.61 -25.10
C VAL A 146 35.18 6.34 -24.93
N GLY A 147 34.56 5.15 -24.90
CA GLY A 147 35.24 3.86 -24.77
C GLY A 147 35.54 3.13 -26.09
N GLY A 148 35.86 3.85 -27.16
CA GLY A 148 36.36 3.24 -28.40
C GLY A 148 37.88 3.21 -28.44
N LEU A 149 38.49 2.01 -28.39
CA LEU A 149 39.83 1.61 -28.90
C LEU A 149 41.04 2.47 -28.40
N VAL A 150 42.15 1.94 -27.89
CA VAL A 150 43.20 1.17 -28.58
C VAL A 150 44.25 0.72 -27.54
N VAL A 151 44.63 -0.56 -27.52
CA VAL A 151 46.01 -1.07 -27.29
C VAL A 151 46.04 -2.40 -28.09
N LEU A 152 46.44 -2.45 -29.37
CA LEU A 152 47.82 -2.47 -29.88
C LEU A 152 48.79 -3.27 -29.01
N GLU A 153 48.64 -4.59 -29.02
CA GLU A 153 49.68 -5.56 -28.70
C GLU A 153 50.79 -5.47 -29.77
N MET A 154 51.69 -4.50 -29.60
CA MET A 154 53.00 -4.46 -30.22
C MET A 154 53.97 -5.13 -29.23
N TRP A 155 54.56 -6.26 -29.64
CA TRP A 155 55.64 -6.95 -28.93
C TRP A 155 56.74 -5.99 -28.43
N PRO A 156 57.44 -6.35 -27.33
CA PRO A 156 58.87 -6.12 -27.29
C PRO A 156 59.66 -7.42 -27.09
N ILE A 157 60.63 -7.59 -27.98
CA ILE A 157 61.72 -8.54 -27.95
C ILE A 157 62.71 -8.14 -26.82
N THR A 158 63.31 -9.16 -26.20
CA THR A 158 64.55 -9.18 -25.39
C THR A 158 64.60 -8.50 -24.02
N THR A 159 64.74 -9.34 -22.99
CA THR A 159 65.89 -9.27 -22.08
C THR A 159 66.58 -10.63 -22.03
N MET A 160 67.75 -10.73 -22.69
CA MET A 160 68.82 -11.69 -22.36
C MET A 160 69.78 -10.95 -21.43
N SER A 161 70.10 -11.54 -20.27
CA SER A 161 71.46 -11.62 -19.66
C SER A 161 71.41 -11.70 -18.13
N SER A 162 71.51 -12.91 -17.57
CA SER A 162 72.65 -13.41 -16.77
C SER A 162 72.32 -14.77 -16.20
#